data_AF-G7CCB3-F1
#
_entry.id   AF-G7CCB3-F1
#
_cell.length_a   1.000
_cell.length_b   1.000
_cell.length_c   1.000
_cell.angle_alpha   90.00
_cell.angle_beta   90.00
_cell.angle_gamma   90.00
#
_symmetry.space_group_name_H-M   'P 1'
#
loop_
_entity.id
_entity.type
_entity.pdbx_description
1 polymer ?
#
loop_
_entity_poly.entity_id
_entity_poly.type
_entity_poly.pdbx_seq_one_letter_code
_entity_poly.pdbx_strand_id
1 'polypeptide(L)' 'MEVLMAYVSDETIDDVRRELDRFKREQHRDSGYAAAHLAGAIEMLLEEAEVDTRMSVTRPE' A
#
# COMPACT_ATOMS: atom_id res chain seq x y z
N MET A 1 5.40 7.48 -24.82
CA MET A 1 5.14 8.00 -23.46
C MET A 1 5.02 6.76 -22.59
N GLU A 2 6.14 6.31 -22.02
CA GLU A 2 6.09 5.19 -21.07
C GLU A 2 5.39 5.71 -19.81
N VAL A 3 4.30 5.03 -19.44
CA VAL A 3 3.67 5.26 -18.13
C VAL A 3 4.66 4.69 -17.11
N LEU A 4 5.29 5.55 -16.32
CA LEU A 4 6.01 5.15 -15.11
C LEU A 4 5.00 4.44 -14.20
N MET A 5 4.96 3.11 -14.27
CA MET A 5 4.18 2.32 -13.33
C MET A 5 5.02 2.23 -12.06
N ALA A 6 4.53 2.84 -10.98
CA ALA A 6 5.08 2.63 -9.66
C ALA A 6 5.03 1.13 -9.35
N TYR A 7 6.19 0.53 -9.11
CA TYR A 7 6.33 -0.86 -8.72
C TYR A 7 6.28 -0.92 -7.19
N VAL A 8 5.31 -1.66 -6.68
CA VAL A 8 5.18 -1.98 -5.27
C VAL A 8 5.55 -3.45 -5.12
N SER A 9 6.27 -3.81 -4.06
CA SER A 9 6.61 -5.21 -3.78
C SER A 9 5.37 -6.06 -3.58
N ASP A 10 5.49 -7.33 -3.99
CA ASP A 10 4.45 -8.33 -3.79
C ASP A 10 4.15 -8.53 -2.28
N GLU A 11 5.16 -8.37 -1.42
CA GLU A 11 5.04 -8.46 0.04
C GLU A 11 4.10 -7.38 0.59
N THR A 12 4.31 -6.11 0.21
CA THR A 12 3.45 -5.00 0.65
C THR A 12 2.02 -5.13 0.11
N ILE A 13 1.86 -5.62 -1.12
CA ILE A 13 0.52 -5.91 -1.68
C ILE A 13 -0.18 -7.01 -0.88
N ASP A 14 0.52 -8.07 -0.49
CA ASP A 14 -0.06 -9.16 0.29
C ASP A 14 -0.41 -8.75 1.72
N ASP A 15 0.39 -7.86 2.32
CA ASP A 15 0.08 -7.23 3.61
C ASP A 15 -1.21 -6.41 3.56
N VAL A 16 -1.37 -5.58 2.52
CA VAL A 16 -2.59 -4.79 2.31
C VAL A 16 -3.81 -5.69 2.07
N ARG A 17 -3.66 -6.76 1.28
CA ARG A 17 -4.74 -7.74 1.06
C ARG A 17 -5.17 -8.40 2.37
N ARG A 18 -4.22 -8.79 3.21
CA ARG A 18 -4.48 -9.39 4.51
C ARG A 18 -5.23 -8.43 5.43
N GLU A 19 -4.81 -7.18 5.52
CA GLU A 19 -5.49 -6.18 6.35
C GLU A 19 -6.87 -5.79 5.79
N LEU A 20 -7.04 -5.77 4.47
CA LEU A 20 -8.35 -5.57 3.85
C LEU A 20 -9.33 -6.71 4.19
N ASP A 21 -8.86 -7.95 4.15
CA ASP A 21 -9.68 -9.11 4.54
C ASP A 21 -9.95 -9.16 6.05
N ARG A 22 -9.03 -8.63 6.86
CA ARG A 22 -9.28 -8.39 8.29
C ARG A 22 -10.35 -7.33 8.49
N PHE A 23 -10.24 -6.19 7.82
CA PHE A 23 -11.23 -5.11 7.86
C PHE A 23 -12.63 -5.62 7.49
N LYS A 24 -12.79 -6.34 6.37
CA LYS A 24 -14.09 -6.88 5.95
C LYS A 24 -14.75 -7.77 7.00
N ARG A 25 -13.95 -8.52 7.78
CA ARG A 25 -14.42 -9.41 8.85
C ARG A 25 -14.73 -8.64 10.14
N GLU A 26 -13.92 -7.64 10.47
CA GLU A 26 -13.97 -6.95 11.77
C GLU A 26 -14.80 -5.65 11.75
N GLN A 27 -15.09 -5.08 10.57
CA GLN A 27 -15.85 -3.82 10.41
C GLN A 27 -17.23 -3.85 11.10
N HIS A 28 -17.84 -5.03 11.25
CA HIS A 28 -19.14 -5.20 11.91
C HIS A 28 -19.05 -5.23 13.44
N ARG A 29 -17.86 -5.45 14.02
CA ARG A 29 -17.64 -5.50 15.48
C ARG A 29 -17.01 -4.22 16.02
N ASP A 30 -15.97 -3.73 15.35
CA ASP A 30 -15.28 -2.50 15.71
C ASP A 30 -14.74 -1.84 14.43
N SER A 31 -15.58 -0.98 13.85
CA SER A 31 -15.27 -0.28 12.61
C SER A 31 -14.09 0.69 12.75
N GLY A 32 -13.83 1.23 13.95
CA GLY A 32 -12.78 2.23 14.16
C GLY A 32 -11.40 1.60 14.16
N TYR A 33 -11.23 0.55 14.96
CA TYR A 33 -9.98 -0.22 15.02
C TYR A 33 -9.65 -0.87 13.66
N ALA A 34 -10.64 -1.48 13.02
CA ALA A 34 -10.47 -2.10 11.72
C ALA A 34 -10.04 -1.09 10.65
N ALA A 35 -10.65 0.11 10.61
CA ALA A 35 -10.31 1.14 9.64
C ALA A 35 -8.89 1.69 9.85
N ALA A 36 -8.45 1.84 11.11
CA ALA A 36 -7.10 2.31 11.42
C ALA A 36 -6.01 1.33 10.93
N HIS A 37 -6.23 0.03 11.08
CA HIS A 37 -5.31 -0.99 10.57
C HIS A 37 -5.21 -1.00 9.05
N LEU A 38 -6.34 -0.88 8.35
CA LEU A 38 -6.35 -0.79 6.89
C LEU A 38 -5.69 0.49 6.39
N ALA A 39 -5.92 1.62 7.06
CA ALA A 39 -5.31 2.90 6.70
C ALA A 39 -3.78 2.83 6.76
N GLY A 40 -3.21 2.27 7.84
CA GLY A 40 -1.76 2.13 7.97
C GLY A 40 -1.15 1.20 6.90
N ALA A 41 -1.84 0.13 6.50
CA ALA A 41 -1.37 -0.73 5.42
C ALA A 41 -1.34 0.01 4.07
N ILE A 42 -2.36 0.83 3.79
CA ILE A 42 -2.42 1.65 2.57
C ILE A 42 -1.33 2.73 2.57
N GLU A 43 -1.06 3.37 3.72
CA GLU A 43 0.03 4.35 3.84
C GLU A 43 1.38 3.73 3.47
N MET A 44 1.70 2.52 3.97
CA MET A 44 2.93 1.80 3.59
C MET A 44 3.01 1.53 2.07
N LEU A 45 1.89 1.18 1.44
CA LEU A 45 1.82 0.96 -0.01
C LEU A 45 2.07 2.26 -0.81
N LEU A 46 1.55 3.39 -0.33
CA LEU A 46 1.78 4.70 -0.95
C LEU A 46 3.24 5.15 -0.80
N GLU A 47 3.83 4.95 0.38
CA GLU A 47 5.23 5.27 0.65
C GLU A 47 6.17 4.48 -0.29
N GLU A 48 5.92 3.19 -0.47
CA GLU A 48 6.73 2.36 -1.37
C GLU A 48 6.59 2.77 -2.83
N ALA A 49 5.36 3.04 -3.29
CA ALA A 49 5.10 3.53 -4.64
C ALA A 49 5.79 4.89 -4.91
N GLU A 50 5.84 5.78 -3.91
CA GLU A 50 6.57 7.05 -4.01
C GLU A 50 8.09 6.87 -4.05
N VAL A 51 8.63 5.94 -3.25
CA VAL A 51 10.07 5.63 -3.24
C VAL A 51 10.52 5.12 -4.60
N ASP A 52 9.78 4.19 -5.20
CA ASP A 52 10.10 3.65 -6.52
C ASP A 52 10.04 4.72 -7.61
N THR A 53 9.03 5.60 -7.54
CA THR A 53 8.94 6.76 -8.44
C THR A 53 10.17 7.67 -8.30
N ARG A 54 10.65 7.96 -7.08
CA ARG A 54 11.84 8.83 -6.88
C ARG A 54 13.16 8.16 -7.30
N MET A 55 13.28 6.83 -7.17
CA MET A 55 14.43 6.05 -7.64
C MET A 55 14.49 6.02 -9.17
N SER A 56 13.34 5.95 -9.86
CA SER A 56 13.28 6.00 -11.32
C SER A 56 13.68 7.37 -11.90
N VAL A 57 13.44 8.46 -11.16
CA VAL A 57 13.79 9.84 -11.56
C VAL A 57 15.27 10.19 -11.32
N THR A 58 15.98 9.44 -10.47
CA THR A 58 17.36 9.75 -10.04
C THR A 58 18.45 9.00 -10.79
N ARG A 59 18.13 8.20 -11.82
CA ARG A 59 19.13 7.54 -12.67
C ARG A 59 19.69 8.54 -13.70
N PRO A 60 20.95 9.01 -13.59
CA PRO A 60 21.53 9.86 -14.63
C PRO A 60 21.95 9.00 -15.82
N GLU A 61 21.68 9.48 -17.03
CA GLU A 61 22.20 8.94 -18.30
C GLU A 61 23.73 9.12 -18.42
#